data_AF-X1FUA6-F1
#
_entry.id   AF-X1FUA6-F1
#
_cell.length_a   1.000
_cell.length_b   1.000
_cell.length_c   1.000
_cell.angle_alpha   90.00
_cell.angle_beta   90.00
_cell.angle_gamma   90.00
#
_symmetry.space_group_name_H-M   'P 1'
#
loop_
_entity.id
_entity.type
_entity.pdbx_description
1 polymer ?
#
loop_
_entity_poly.entity_id
_entity_poly.type
_entity_poly.pdbx_seq_one_letter_code
_entity_poly.pdbx_strand_id
1 'polypeptide(L)'
;MKLIAGLGNPGRGYANNRHNVGFICLSHFARIQGIRFDKKQGKARVGVGEVAGNEVVLAKPQTYMNLSGQSVGLLIKRFDISLDDLIIIHDDLDLPLGKIR
;
A
#
# COMPACT_ATOMS: atom_id res chain seq x y z
N MET A 1 14.43 0.48 -6.14
CA MET A 1 13.26 -0.31 -5.69
C MET A 1 12.15 0.66 -5.33
N LYS A 2 10.90 0.43 -5.77
CA LYS A 2 9.76 1.30 -5.47
C LYS A 2 8.91 0.77 -4.33
N LEU A 3 8.41 1.65 -3.46
CA LEU A 3 7.43 1.30 -2.43
C LEU A 3 6.05 1.80 -2.84
N ILE A 4 5.11 0.87 -3.01
CA ILE A 4 3.71 1.20 -3.29
C ILE A 4 2.88 0.79 -2.06
N ALA A 5 2.40 1.78 -1.32
CA ALA A 5 1.58 1.56 -0.14
C ALA A 5 0.12 1.95 -0.40
N GLY A 6 -0.78 0.98 -0.24
CA GLY A 6 -2.21 1.22 -0.20
C GLY A 6 -2.62 1.49 1.23
N LEU A 7 -3.33 2.57 1.50
CA LEU A 7 -3.81 2.92 2.84
C LEU A 7 -5.20 2.35 3.13
N GLY A 8 -5.50 2.17 4.41
CA GLY A 8 -6.75 1.59 4.89
C GLY A 8 -6.64 1.03 6.31
N ASN A 9 -7.76 0.53 6.81
CA ASN A 9 -7.84 -0.11 8.11
C ASN A 9 -7.82 -1.65 8.00
N PRO A 10 -7.06 -2.36 8.86
CA PRO A 10 -7.09 -3.81 8.91
C PRO A 10 -8.39 -4.34 9.53
N GLY A 11 -8.79 -5.56 9.14
CA GLY A 11 -9.95 -6.25 9.71
C GLY A 11 -11.15 -6.31 8.77
N ARG A 12 -11.96 -7.36 8.91
CA ARG A 12 -13.08 -7.65 8.00
C ARG A 12 -14.15 -6.56 7.98
N GLY A 13 -14.40 -5.90 9.12
CA GLY A 13 -15.39 -4.82 9.23
C GLY A 13 -15.08 -3.60 8.36
N TYR A 14 -13.81 -3.38 7.98
CA TYR A 14 -13.40 -2.24 7.17
C TYR A 14 -13.27 -2.56 5.67
N ALA A 15 -13.34 -3.84 5.29
CA ALA A 15 -12.93 -4.31 3.97
C ALA A 15 -13.64 -3.61 2.80
N ASN A 16 -14.90 -3.21 2.99
CA ASN A 16 -15.74 -2.57 1.97
C ASN A 16 -16.01 -1.08 2.24
N ASN A 17 -15.25 -0.44 3.14
CA ASN A 17 -15.34 1.00 3.36
C ASN A 17 -14.62 1.77 2.24
N ARG A 18 -15.13 2.94 1.85
CA ARG A 18 -14.44 3.90 0.96
C ARG A 18 -13.01 4.17 1.42
N HIS A 19 -12.80 4.26 2.74
CA HIS A 19 -11.50 4.46 3.36
C HIS A 19 -10.48 3.33 3.17
N ASN A 20 -10.93 2.18 2.64
CA ASN A 20 -10.09 1.04 2.32
C ASN A 20 -9.82 0.92 0.81
N VAL A 21 -10.17 1.93 -0.01
CA VAL A 21 -9.93 1.90 -1.46
C VAL A 21 -8.45 1.71 -1.79
N GLY A 22 -7.53 2.25 -0.98
CA GLY A 22 -6.09 2.02 -1.12
C GLY A 22 -5.71 0.54 -0.99
N PHE A 23 -6.23 -0.15 0.03
CA PHE A 23 -6.05 -1.61 0.17
C PHE A 23 -6.67 -2.38 -0.98
N ILE A 24 -7.87 -1.99 -1.43
CA ILE A 24 -8.58 -2.67 -2.52
C ILE A 24 -7.79 -2.54 -3.82
N CYS A 25 -7.40 -1.32 -4.18
CA CYS A 25 -6.60 -1.02 -5.36
C CYS A 25 -5.28 -1.81 -5.36
N LEU A 26 -4.52 -1.75 -4.25
CA LEU A 26 -3.25 -2.47 -4.14
C LEU A 26 -3.43 -3.99 -4.19
N SER A 27 -4.53 -4.53 -3.63
CA SER A 27 -4.84 -5.97 -3.73
C SER A 27 -5.10 -6.38 -5.17
N HIS A 28 -5.85 -5.57 -5.90
CA HIS A 28 -6.16 -5.83 -7.30
C HIS A 28 -4.90 -5.78 -8.16
N PHE A 29 -4.06 -4.77 -7.96
CA PHE A 29 -2.76 -4.63 -8.61
C PHE A 29 -1.85 -5.83 -8.32
N ALA A 30 -1.66 -6.18 -7.05
CA ALA A 30 -0.83 -7.32 -6.65
C ALA A 30 -1.30 -8.63 -7.31
N ARG A 31 -2.61 -8.85 -7.41
CA ARG A 31 -3.20 -10.02 -8.08
C ARG A 31 -2.86 -10.05 -9.58
N ILE A 32 -2.95 -8.92 -10.28
CA ILE A 32 -2.59 -8.82 -11.71
C ILE A 32 -1.10 -9.14 -11.90
N GLN A 33 -0.24 -8.63 -11.01
CA GLN A 33 1.21 -8.81 -11.08
C GLN A 33 1.71 -10.14 -10.50
N GLY A 34 0.82 -10.98 -9.95
CA GLY A 34 1.21 -12.24 -9.31
C GLY A 34 1.95 -12.08 -7.96
N ILE A 35 1.93 -10.90 -7.35
CA ILE A 35 2.65 -10.60 -6.10
C ILE A 35 1.79 -10.99 -4.90
N ARG A 36 2.32 -11.84 -4.01
CA ARG A 36 1.64 -12.29 -2.79
C ARG A 36 2.07 -11.47 -1.57
N PHE A 37 1.12 -11.17 -0.68
CA PHE A 37 1.40 -10.52 0.61
C PHE A 37 1.79 -11.56 1.68
N ASP A 38 2.94 -12.18 1.52
CA ASP A 38 3.45 -13.31 2.32
C ASP A 38 4.30 -12.87 3.53
N LYS A 39 4.84 -11.65 3.51
CA LYS A 39 5.70 -11.13 4.58
C LYS A 39 4.95 -10.20 5.54
N LYS A 40 5.41 -10.17 6.78
CA LYS A 40 5.02 -9.16 7.79
C LYS A 40 6.25 -8.36 8.17
N GLN A 41 6.32 -7.10 7.77
CA GLN A 41 7.48 -6.24 7.96
C GLN A 41 7.04 -4.79 8.14
N GLY A 42 7.76 -3.99 8.92
CA GLY A 42 7.44 -2.57 9.09
C GLY A 42 5.99 -2.30 9.53
N LYS A 43 5.41 -3.19 10.36
CA LYS A 43 3.98 -3.16 10.74
C LYS A 43 2.99 -3.23 9.56
N ALA A 44 3.38 -3.84 8.44
CA ALA A 44 2.55 -4.04 7.24
C ALA A 44 2.50 -5.51 6.81
N ARG A 45 1.47 -5.86 6.03
CA ARG A 45 1.51 -7.01 5.12
C ARG A 45 2.23 -6.58 3.85
N VAL A 46 3.27 -7.32 3.48
CA VAL A 46 4.18 -6.95 2.41
C VAL A 46 4.25 -8.06 1.37
N GLY A 47 4.27 -7.67 0.10
CA GLY A 47 4.67 -8.51 -1.02
C GLY A 47 5.80 -7.85 -1.80
N VAL A 48 6.74 -8.64 -2.30
CA VAL A 48 7.86 -8.15 -3.13
C VAL A 48 7.80 -8.86 -4.46
N GLY A 49 8.06 -8.13 -5.54
CA GLY A 49 8.13 -8.68 -6.88
C GLY A 49 8.73 -7.69 -7.86
N GLU A 50 8.56 -7.96 -9.14
CA GLU A 50 9.04 -7.12 -10.23
C GLU A 50 7.86 -6.68 -11.09
N VAL A 51 7.84 -5.40 -11.47
CA VAL A 51 6.83 -4.84 -12.38
C VAL A 51 7.56 -4.01 -13.42
N ALA A 52 7.39 -4.36 -14.70
CA ALA A 52 8.03 -3.67 -15.82
C ALA A 52 9.55 -3.46 -15.62
N GLY A 53 10.27 -4.51 -15.20
CA GLY A 53 11.72 -4.46 -14.98
C GLY A 53 12.16 -3.74 -13.70
N ASN A 54 11.23 -3.30 -12.85
CA ASN A 54 11.54 -2.60 -11.60
C ASN A 54 11.15 -3.46 -10.40
N GLU A 55 12.06 -3.61 -9.44
CA GLU A 55 11.72 -4.19 -8.14
C GLU A 55 10.74 -3.29 -7.40
N VAL A 56 9.64 -3.89 -6.94
CA VAL A 56 8.59 -3.22 -6.19
C VAL A 56 8.32 -3.94 -4.87
N VAL A 57 8.07 -3.15 -3.83
CA VAL A 57 7.53 -3.61 -2.56
C VAL A 57 6.13 -3.04 -2.39
N LEU A 58 5.14 -3.93 -2.27
CA LEU A 58 3.75 -3.59 -2.04
C LEU A 58 3.45 -3.70 -0.54
N ALA A 59 2.88 -2.66 0.04
CA ALA A 59 2.63 -2.61 1.48
C ALA A 59 1.17 -2.26 1.81
N LYS A 60 0.59 -3.04 2.74
CA LYS A 60 -0.66 -2.70 3.43
C LYS A 60 -0.35 -2.51 4.92
N PRO A 61 -0.19 -1.27 5.40
CA PRO A 61 -0.03 -0.97 6.82
C PRO A 61 -1.07 -1.70 7.67
N GLN A 62 -0.70 -2.18 8.85
CA GLN A 62 -1.60 -2.84 9.81
C GLN A 62 -1.74 -2.00 11.08
N THR A 63 -1.48 -0.71 10.97
CA THR A 63 -1.42 0.26 12.08
C THR A 63 -2.71 1.06 12.27
N TYR A 64 -3.76 0.77 11.49
CA TYR A 64 -4.88 1.69 11.23
C TYR A 64 -4.43 2.96 10.48
N MET A 65 -5.40 3.65 9.87
CA MET A 65 -5.14 4.74 8.92
C MET A 65 -4.28 5.85 9.54
N ASN A 66 -4.67 6.34 10.72
CA ASN A 66 -4.05 7.47 11.39
C ASN A 66 -2.56 7.25 11.74
N LEU A 67 -2.10 6.00 11.84
CA LEU A 67 -0.71 5.66 12.16
C LEU A 67 0.04 5.06 10.97
N SER A 68 -0.49 5.16 9.74
CA SER A 68 0.14 4.62 8.53
C SER A 68 1.57 5.11 8.31
N GLY A 69 1.88 6.36 8.67
CA GLY A 69 3.22 6.94 8.56
C GLY A 69 4.28 6.18 9.38
N GLN A 70 3.90 5.56 10.52
CA GLN A 70 4.82 4.71 11.27
C GLN A 70 5.21 3.47 10.46
N SER A 71 4.26 2.87 9.75
CA SER A 71 4.51 1.69 8.94
C SER A 71 5.33 2.02 7.70
N VAL A 72 4.91 3.04 6.94
CA VAL A 72 5.59 3.49 5.72
C VAL A 72 7.01 3.94 6.02
N GLY A 73 7.22 4.74 7.08
CA GLY A 73 8.55 5.20 7.47
C GLY A 73 9.50 4.07 7.86
N LEU A 74 9.00 3.01 8.52
CA LEU A 74 9.80 1.83 8.82
C LEU A 74 10.19 1.05 7.56
N LEU A 75 9.32 1.00 6.55
CA LEU A 75 9.58 0.31 5.28
C LEU A 75 10.59 1.09 4.43
N ILE A 76 10.44 2.41 4.34
CA ILE A 76 11.41 3.30 3.67
C ILE A 76 12.82 3.05 4.20
N LYS A 77 12.99 3.11 5.53
CA LYS A 77 14.30 2.89 6.17
C LYS A 77 14.83 1.47 5.97
N ARG A 78 13.95 0.47 5.97
CA ARG A 78 14.32 -0.94 5.82
C ARG A 78 14.84 -1.26 4.42
N PHE A 79 14.21 -0.71 3.40
CA PHE A 79 14.50 -1.00 1.99
C PHE A 79 15.37 0.07 1.33
N ASP A 80 15.81 1.08 2.08
CA ASP A 80 16.61 2.20 1.59
C ASP A 80 15.98 2.89 0.37
N ILE A 81 14.70 3.25 0.50
CA ILE A 81 13.89 3.79 -0.60
C ILE A 81 13.82 5.32 -0.50
N SER A 82 14.14 6.01 -1.59
CA SER A 82 13.93 7.47 -1.69
C SER A 82 12.46 7.84 -1.67
N LEU A 83 12.12 9.05 -1.21
CA LEU A 83 10.75 9.56 -1.28
C LEU A 83 10.22 9.68 -2.72
N ASP A 84 11.11 9.87 -3.71
CA ASP A 84 10.74 9.92 -5.13
C ASP A 84 10.28 8.55 -5.66
N ASP A 85 10.60 7.46 -4.94
CA ASP A 85 10.22 6.09 -5.25
C ASP A 85 9.04 5.58 -4.39
N LEU A 86 8.42 6.48 -3.61
CA LEU A 86 7.23 6.20 -2.81
C LEU A 86 5.95 6.56 -3.58
N ILE A 87 5.02 5.60 -3.66
CA ILE A 87 3.67 5.81 -4.15
C ILE A 87 2.68 5.47 -3.02
N ILE A 88 1.80 6.40 -2.70
CA ILE A 88 0.70 6.20 -1.74
C ILE A 88 -0.62 6.16 -2.50
N ILE A 89 -1.46 5.16 -2.21
CA ILE A 89 -2.82 5.04 -2.75
C ILE A 89 -3.81 5.17 -1.60
N HIS A 90 -4.69 6.18 -1.65
CA HIS A 90 -5.71 6.43 -0.64
C HIS A 90 -6.98 7.03 -1.24
N ASP A 91 -8.05 7.12 -0.45
CA ASP A 91 -9.29 7.83 -0.79
C ASP A 91 -9.13 9.35 -0.64
N ASP A 92 -9.80 10.10 -1.52
CA ASP A 92 -9.87 11.55 -1.46
C ASP A 92 -11.35 11.97 -1.43
N LEU A 93 -11.72 12.79 -0.44
CA LEU A 93 -13.09 13.25 -0.25
C LEU A 93 -13.46 14.39 -1.20
N ASP A 94 -12.47 15.11 -1.71
CA ASP A 94 -12.66 16.29 -2.56
C ASP A 94 -12.74 15.92 -4.04
N LEU A 95 -12.46 14.66 -4.40
CA LEU A 95 -12.57 14.16 -5.75
C LEU A 95 -13.95 13.54 -6.03
N PRO A 96 -14.55 13.80 -7.20
CA PRO A 96 -15.72 13.05 -7.65
C PRO A 96 -15.44 11.54 -7.68
N LEU A 97 -16.47 10.73 -7.43
CA LEU A 97 -16.33 9.27 -7.43
C LEU A 97 -15.73 8.77 -8.75
N GLY A 98 -14.68 7.96 -8.66
CA GLY A 98 -13.97 7.39 -9.80
C GLY A 98 -12.93 8.30 -10.44
N LYS A 99 -12.80 9.55 -9.98
CA LYS A 99 -11.70 10.43 -10.42
C LYS A 99 -10.40 10.04 -9.72
N ILE A 100 -9.31 10.02 -10.47
CA ILE A 100 -7.95 9.74 -10.01
C ILE A 100 -7.06 10.95 -10.36
N ARG A 101 -6.09 11.24 -9.50
CA ARG A 101 -5.07 12.27 -9.67
C ARG A 101 -3.69 11.69 -9.39
#